data_AF-A0A258SHM7-F1
#
_entry.id   AF-A0A258SHM7-F1
#
_cell.length_a   1.000
_cell.length_b   1.000
_cell.length_c   1.000
_cell.angle_alpha   90.00
_cell.angle_beta   90.00
_cell.angle_gamma   90.00
#
_symmetry.space_group_name_H-M   'P 1'
#
loop_
_entity.id
_entity.type
_entity.pdbx_description
1 polymer ?
#
loop_
_entity_poly.entity_id
_entity_poly.type
_entity_poly.pdbx_seq_one_letter_code
_entity_poly.pdbx_strand_id
1 'polypeptide(L)'
;MNRLDHLITTFDLGLRTVFASPHAGRPYPGAGPDADLSDAEKAHAAALMRVNHVGEVCAQALYAGQALTAKNENVRAELERAAREETDHLAWCETRINELGGRKSL
;
A
#
# COMPACT_ATOMS: atom_id res chain seq x y z
N MET A 1 23.94 -2.54 8.55
CA MET A 1 23.81 -1.61 7.41
C MET A 1 24.36 -0.26 7.84
N ASN A 2 25.14 0.42 7.01
CA ASN A 2 25.58 1.79 7.34
C ASN A 2 24.43 2.80 7.07
N ARG A 3 24.59 4.07 7.46
CA ARG A 3 23.53 5.10 7.28
C ARG A 3 23.21 5.40 5.81
N LEU A 4 24.20 5.32 4.93
CA LEU A 4 24.03 5.58 3.51
C LEU A 4 23.22 4.45 2.86
N ASP A 5 23.52 3.20 3.22
CA ASP A 5 22.75 2.04 2.78
C ASP A 5 21.27 2.21 3.17
N HIS A 6 21.00 2.63 4.41
CA HIS A 6 19.63 2.85 4.89
C HIS A 6 18.90 3.92 4.06
N LEU A 7 19.55 5.08 3.83
CA LEU A 7 19.00 6.15 3.01
C LEU A 7 18.67 5.69 1.58
N ILE A 8 19.60 4.96 0.94
CA ILE A 8 19.40 4.42 -0.41
C ILE A 8 18.21 3.46 -0.43
N THR A 9 18.13 2.53 0.53
CA THR A 9 17.04 1.56 0.58
C THR A 9 15.68 2.19 0.84
N THR A 10 15.59 3.21 1.70
CA THR A 10 14.32 3.91 1.95
C THR A 10 13.91 4.76 0.76
N PHE A 11 14.87 5.35 0.04
CA PHE A 11 14.59 6.06 -1.20
C PHE A 11 14.10 5.12 -2.31
N ASP A 12 14.74 3.96 -2.49
CA ASP A 12 14.28 2.90 -3.41
C ASP A 12 12.87 2.42 -3.06
N LEU A 13 12.59 2.22 -1.77
CA LEU A 13 11.24 1.89 -1.30
C LEU A 13 10.22 2.95 -1.74
N GLY A 14 10.50 4.24 -1.51
CA GLY A 14 9.62 5.32 -1.93
C GLY A 14 9.40 5.36 -3.45
N LEU A 15 10.44 5.14 -4.25
CA LEU A 15 10.31 5.06 -5.71
C LEU A 15 9.42 3.88 -6.12
N ARG A 16 9.58 2.71 -5.51
CA ARG A 16 8.77 1.54 -5.82
C ARG A 16 7.31 1.73 -5.42
N THR A 17 7.03 2.33 -4.27
CA THR A 17 5.66 2.64 -3.83
C THR A 17 4.92 3.52 -4.83
N VAL A 18 5.61 4.47 -5.47
CA VAL A 18 4.98 5.43 -6.41
C VAL A 18 4.93 4.90 -7.84
N PHE A 19 6.01 4.28 -8.31
CA PHE A 19 6.21 3.98 -9.73
C PHE A 19 6.11 2.49 -10.10
N ALA A 20 6.26 1.58 -9.14
CA ALA A 20 6.15 0.15 -9.40
C ALA A 20 4.73 -0.36 -9.11
N SER A 21 4.38 -1.48 -9.74
CA SER A 21 3.20 -2.24 -9.32
C SER A 21 3.50 -2.93 -7.98
N PRO A 22 2.68 -2.71 -6.94
CA PRO A 22 2.85 -3.36 -5.65
C PRO A 22 2.66 -4.87 -5.79
N HIS A 23 3.38 -5.64 -4.98
CA HIS A 23 3.27 -7.09 -4.93
C HIS A 23 2.93 -7.52 -3.51
N ALA A 24 1.81 -8.23 -3.34
CA ALA A 24 1.44 -8.80 -2.06
C ALA A 24 2.22 -10.11 -1.82
N GLY A 25 2.82 -10.24 -0.64
CA GLY A 25 3.33 -11.51 -0.12
C GLY A 25 2.23 -12.35 0.55
N ARG A 26 1.12 -11.72 0.96
CA ARG A 26 -0.04 -12.38 1.55
C ARG A 26 -1.16 -12.62 0.51
N PRO A 27 -1.98 -13.68 0.68
CA PRO A 27 -3.11 -13.96 -0.20
C PRO A 27 -4.12 -12.81 -0.26
N TYR A 28 -4.69 -12.56 -1.43
CA TYR A 28 -5.76 -11.58 -1.60
C TYR A 28 -7.03 -12.04 -0.86
N PRO A 29 -7.56 -11.25 0.11
CA PRO A 29 -8.73 -11.66 0.88
C PRO A 29 -10.04 -11.63 0.10
N GLY A 30 -10.08 -10.98 -1.07
CA GLY A 30 -11.28 -10.80 -1.89
C GLY A 30 -11.58 -11.95 -2.87
N ALA A 31 -10.92 -13.10 -2.78
CA ALA A 31 -11.08 -14.22 -3.71
C ALA A 31 -12.45 -14.96 -3.64
N GLY A 32 -13.39 -14.47 -2.83
CA GLY A 32 -14.73 -15.04 -2.70
C GLY A 32 -15.68 -14.62 -3.83
N PRO A 33 -16.93 -15.12 -3.82
CA PRO A 33 -17.96 -14.65 -4.74
C PRO A 33 -18.20 -13.16 -4.53
N ASP A 34 -18.26 -12.42 -5.63
CA ASP A 34 -18.54 -11.00 -5.61
C ASP A 34 -20.03 -10.73 -5.36
N ALA A 35 -20.35 -9.61 -4.72
CA ALA A 35 -21.73 -9.16 -4.60
C ALA A 35 -22.24 -8.68 -5.97
N ASP A 36 -23.52 -8.94 -6.27
CA ASP A 36 -24.19 -8.34 -7.42
C ASP A 36 -24.37 -6.84 -7.18
N LEU A 37 -23.44 -6.05 -7.72
CA LEU A 37 -23.44 -4.59 -7.68
C LEU A 37 -23.92 -4.04 -9.02
N SER A 38 -24.78 -3.02 -8.96
CA SER A 38 -25.08 -2.17 -10.12
C SER A 38 -23.84 -1.39 -10.58
N ASP A 39 -23.86 -0.88 -11.81
CA ASP A 39 -22.74 -0.09 -12.34
C ASP A 39 -22.46 1.17 -11.51
N ALA A 40 -23.51 1.78 -10.94
CA ALA A 40 -23.38 2.93 -10.05
C ALA A 40 -22.68 2.56 -8.73
N GLU A 41 -23.01 1.40 -8.16
CA GLU A 41 -22.37 0.89 -6.94
C GLU A 41 -20.92 0.49 -7.20
N LYS A 42 -20.62 -0.15 -8.35
CA LYS A 42 -19.23 -0.47 -8.74
C LYS A 42 -18.39 0.80 -8.88
N ALA A 43 -18.91 1.82 -9.55
CA ALA A 43 -18.24 3.10 -9.71
C ALA A 43 -18.00 3.79 -8.35
N HIS A 44 -18.98 3.73 -7.45
CA HIS A 44 -18.86 4.28 -6.09
C HIS A 44 -17.82 3.51 -5.25
N ALA A 45 -17.87 2.18 -5.26
CA ALA A 45 -16.91 1.33 -4.57
C ALA A 45 -15.48 1.54 -5.10
N ALA A 46 -15.31 1.67 -6.42
CA ALA A 46 -14.01 1.97 -7.02
C ALA A 46 -13.48 3.34 -6.58
N ALA A 47 -14.37 4.33 -6.39
CA ALA A 47 -14.00 5.64 -5.86
C ALA A 47 -13.52 5.57 -4.40
N LEU A 48 -14.20 4.79 -3.56
CA LEU A 48 -13.76 4.54 -2.19
C LEU A 48 -12.42 3.78 -2.16
N MET A 49 -12.21 2.80 -3.04
CA MET A 49 -10.94 2.08 -3.08
C MET A 49 -9.77 2.94 -3.54
N ARG A 50 -9.98 3.97 -4.37
CA ARG A 50 -8.93 4.97 -4.64
C ARG A 50 -8.52 5.71 -3.37
N VAL A 51 -9.46 6.04 -2.49
CA VAL A 51 -9.18 6.70 -1.21
C VAL A 51 -8.36 5.78 -0.30
N ASN A 52 -8.73 4.50 -0.23
CA ASN A 52 -7.94 3.51 0.52
C ASN A 52 -6.54 3.37 -0.09
N HIS A 53 -6.44 3.21 -1.41
CA HIS A 53 -5.16 3.08 -2.12
C HIS A 53 -4.19 4.23 -1.82
N VAL A 54 -4.64 5.50 -1.88
CA VAL A 54 -3.78 6.63 -1.51
C VAL A 54 -3.47 6.65 0.00
N GLY A 55 -4.39 6.18 0.83
CA GLY A 55 -4.17 5.94 2.25
C GLY A 55 -2.99 5.01 2.50
N GLU A 56 -2.91 3.88 1.79
CA GLU A 56 -1.81 2.92 1.92
C GLU A 56 -0.46 3.53 1.49
N VAL A 57 -0.43 4.34 0.42
CA VAL A 57 0.77 5.06 0.01
C VAL A 57 1.25 6.03 1.10
N CYS A 58 0.33 6.79 1.69
CA CYS A 58 0.62 7.73 2.77
C CYS A 58 1.10 7.00 4.04
N ALA A 59 0.48 5.87 4.39
CA ALA A 59 0.85 5.06 5.54
C ALA A 59 2.27 4.46 5.38
N GLN A 60 2.60 3.93 4.20
CA GLN A 60 3.96 3.47 3.89
C GLN A 60 5.00 4.59 4.09
N ALA A 61 4.73 5.78 3.55
CA ALA A 61 5.62 6.93 3.69
C ALA A 61 5.77 7.35 5.16
N LEU A 62 4.67 7.37 5.92
CA LEU A 62 4.68 7.71 7.34
C LEU A 62 5.51 6.72 8.15
N TYR A 63 5.25 5.42 8.02
CA TYR A 63 5.93 4.39 8.79
C TYR A 63 7.40 4.26 8.42
N ALA A 64 7.73 4.25 7.13
CA ALA A 64 9.12 4.25 6.68
C ALA A 64 9.87 5.50 7.14
N GLY A 65 9.24 6.68 7.05
CA GLY A 65 9.82 7.95 7.51
C GLY A 65 10.04 7.99 9.03
N GLN A 66 9.11 7.45 9.81
CA GLN A 66 9.27 7.34 11.26
C GLN A 66 10.35 6.30 11.63
N ALA A 67 10.44 5.19 10.91
CA ALA A 67 11.46 4.16 11.13
C ALA A 67 12.88 4.72 10.96
N LEU A 68 13.10 5.56 9.94
CA LEU A 68 14.40 6.23 9.70
C LEU A 68 14.92 7.04 10.90
N THR A 69 14.02 7.57 11.73
CA THR A 69 14.36 8.51 12.83
C THR A 69 14.14 7.91 14.23
N ALA A 70 13.58 6.71 14.31
CA ALA A 70 13.30 6.02 15.55
C ALA A 70 14.59 5.66 16.30
N LYS A 71 14.70 6.10 17.56
CA LYS A 71 15.83 5.79 18.44
C LYS A 71 15.69 4.45 19.16
N ASN A 72 14.45 3.98 19.34
CA ASN A 72 14.17 2.70 19.98
C ASN A 72 14.11 1.62 18.90
N GLU A 73 14.96 0.61 19.03
CA GLU A 73 15.10 -0.47 18.07
C GLU A 73 13.81 -1.29 17.89
N ASN A 74 13.05 -1.52 18.96
CA ASN A 74 11.76 -2.24 18.88
C ASN A 74 10.73 -1.40 18.11
N VAL A 75 10.66 -0.09 18.38
CA VAL A 75 9.76 0.81 17.65
C VAL A 75 10.13 0.87 16.18
N ARG A 76 11.42 0.94 15.86
CA ARG A 76 11.89 0.89 14.46
C ARG A 76 11.42 -0.38 13.77
N ALA A 77 11.61 -1.55 14.39
CA ALA A 77 11.23 -2.84 13.82
C ALA A 77 9.71 -2.94 13.56
N GLU A 78 8.88 -2.42 14.48
CA GLU A 78 7.42 -2.39 14.31
C GLU A 78 7.00 -1.47 13.17
N LEU A 79 7.60 -0.29 13.04
CA LEU A 79 7.33 0.64 11.94
C LEU A 79 7.75 0.07 10.59
N GLU A 80 8.92 -0.58 10.52
CA GLU A 80 9.36 -1.27 9.31
C GLU A 80 8.43 -2.44 8.94
N ARG A 81 7.89 -3.16 9.94
CA ARG A 81 6.90 -4.22 9.73
C ARG A 81 5.59 -3.64 9.20
N ALA A 82 5.07 -2.58 9.82
CA ALA A 82 3.86 -1.90 9.37
C ALA A 82 3.99 -1.41 7.93
N ALA A 83 5.11 -0.73 7.59
CA ALA A 83 5.37 -0.27 6.23
C ALA A 83 5.35 -1.41 5.18
N ARG A 84 5.84 -2.60 5.53
CA ARG A 84 5.79 -3.78 4.66
C ARG A 84 4.36 -4.33 4.51
N GLU A 85 3.59 -4.37 5.59
CA GLU A 85 2.20 -4.86 5.57
C GLU A 85 1.31 -3.98 4.67
N GLU A 86 1.53 -2.66 4.66
CA GLU A 86 0.80 -1.75 3.77
C GLU A 86 1.12 -1.96 2.28
N THR A 87 2.21 -2.65 1.92
CA THR A 87 2.47 -3.03 0.52
C THR A 87 1.47 -4.09 0.05
N ASP A 88 1.10 -5.05 0.93
CA ASP A 88 0.06 -6.02 0.60
C ASP A 88 -1.29 -5.32 0.43
N HIS A 89 -1.64 -4.41 1.34
CA HIS A 89 -2.88 -3.66 1.28
C HIS A 89 -2.96 -2.78 0.02
N LEU A 90 -1.84 -2.15 -0.36
CA LEU A 90 -1.75 -1.38 -1.60
C LEU A 90 -2.02 -2.26 -2.83
N ALA A 91 -1.43 -3.45 -2.90
CA ALA A 91 -1.67 -4.41 -3.99
C ALA A 91 -3.12 -4.91 -4.02
N TRP A 92 -3.73 -5.16 -2.86
CA TRP A 92 -5.13 -5.57 -2.76
C TRP A 92 -6.09 -4.46 -3.17
N CYS A 93 -5.82 -3.21 -2.77
CA CYS A 93 -6.58 -2.05 -3.21
C CYS A 93 -6.50 -1.88 -4.74
N GLU A 94 -5.30 -1.98 -5.31
CA GLU A 94 -5.10 -1.91 -6.76
C GLU A 94 -5.85 -3.02 -7.51
N THR A 95 -5.76 -4.26 -7.01
CA THR A 95 -6.49 -5.41 -7.56
C THR A 95 -8.00 -5.14 -7.56
N ARG A 96 -8.54 -4.67 -6.42
CA ARG A 96 -9.97 -4.41 -6.29
C ARG A 96 -10.45 -3.26 -7.17
N ILE A 97 -9.65 -2.20 -7.31
CA ILE A 97 -9.95 -1.11 -8.24
C ILE A 97 -10.11 -1.66 -9.67
N ASN A 98 -9.22 -2.55 -10.10
CA ASN A 98 -9.25 -3.14 -11.43
C ASN A 98 -10.47 -4.06 -11.63
N GLU A 99 -10.80 -4.90 -10.65
CA GLU A 99 -11.99 -5.77 -10.67
C GLU A 99 -13.29 -4.96 -10.81
N LEU A 100 -13.36 -3.79 -10.18
CA LEU A 100 -14.50 -2.88 -10.28
C LEU A 100 -14.52 -2.05 -11.57
N GLY A 101 -13.55 -2.25 -12.49
CA GLY A 101 -13.42 -1.49 -13.73
C GLY A 101 -12.95 -0.05 -13.54
N GLY A 102 -12.35 0.25 -12.39
CA GLY A 102 -11.82 1.57 -12.05
C GLY A 102 -10.37 1.79 -12.51
N ARG A 103 -9.81 2.92 -12.06
CA ARG A 103 -8.40 3.29 -12.21
C ARG A 103 -7.93 4.01 -10.95
N LYS A 104 -6.61 4.04 -10.69
CA LYS A 104 -6.02 4.63 -9.47
C LYS A 104 -6.12 6.16 -9.39
N SER A 105 -6.02 6.85 -10.53
CA SER A 105 -6.09 8.32 -10.64
C SER A 105 -7.08 8.73 -11.72
N LEU A 106 -7.58 9.97 -11.63
CA LEU A 106 -8.34 10.64 -12.69
C LEU A 106 -7.47 10.96 -13.92
#